data_AF-A0AAD6DXL7-F1
#
_entry.id   AF-A0AAD6DXL7-F1
#
_cell.length_a   1.000
_cell.length_b   1.000
_cell.length_c   1.000
_cell.angle_alpha   90.00
_cell.angle_beta   90.00
_cell.angle_gamma   90.00
#
_symmetry.space_group_name_H-M   'P 1'
#
loop_
_entity.id
_entity.type
_entity.pdbx_description
1 polymer ?
#
loop_
_entity_poly.entity_id
_entity_poly.type
_entity_poly.pdbx_seq_one_letter_code
_entity_poly.pdbx_strand_id
1 'polypeptide(L)'
;MSAILSADDLNDFISPGVACIKPVETLPQKSTKEENPYEVTTEDKVEPDNLPPAQISLTDCLACSGCVTSAEAVLISLQSHTEVLNTLDALPEIPLTTINNATALADTETPGEGRIYVASVSPQVRASLAATYGISEREAGHMIDQFLRGPQGLRSGGKHGSGFTWVFDTNSMREAVLALTAEEVSESINPQESVTTDGQEFPLPKRPILSSACPGWICYAEKTHPFVLPHLSRLKSPQALSGTFLKTVLSKSLGIPASRIWHLAVMPCFDKKLEASREELTDVSWQPNSVNDGSATSQPVRDVDCVITTREILSLASSRGLALQNLPLQPVPASFSVPFPEQSLESLISSKSAVRQSLETSTSGGYLHHVLKTFQARNPGSELVTNRGRNSDVVEYVLTSPDGEPIMKAARYYGFRNIQNLVRKLKPARVSRLPGAKPLTASRRQPMSRNSNAGNPGSDYSYVEVMACPGGCTNGGGQIRVEDAREAVNPLEFKEKLGDPETSTKPSPHEQRAWLARVDEAYFSMDSDSEMESEDTKKALSITDKEREIHEGLDRWSQFMGTPLSKLVYTTYRKVESDVGKEQTPSNDTNRVVELAGKIGGGW
;
A
#
# COMPACT_ATOMS: atom_id res chain seq x y z
N MET A 1 -13.47 -5.81 48.01
CA MET A 1 -12.03 -6.09 48.13
C MET A 1 -11.39 -5.72 46.81
N SER A 2 -10.66 -4.62 46.85
CA SER A 2 -10.05 -3.86 45.77
C SER A 2 -9.01 -4.68 44.99
N ALA A 3 -9.24 -4.88 43.69
CA ALA A 3 -8.17 -5.18 42.74
C ALA A 3 -7.55 -3.83 42.35
N ILE A 4 -6.39 -3.55 42.92
CA ILE A 4 -5.60 -2.34 42.64
C ILE A 4 -5.17 -2.42 41.18
N LEU A 5 -5.75 -1.55 40.35
CA LEU A 5 -5.26 -1.23 39.01
C LEU A 5 -3.87 -0.60 39.16
N SER A 6 -2.87 -1.20 38.52
CA SER A 6 -1.54 -0.61 38.41
C SER A 6 -1.64 0.65 37.54
N ALA A 7 -0.92 1.71 37.91
CA ALA A 7 -0.81 2.94 37.12
C ALA A 7 -0.21 2.71 35.71
N ASP A 8 0.37 1.53 35.45
CA ASP A 8 0.88 1.12 34.13
C ASP A 8 -0.23 0.75 33.13
N ASP A 9 -1.45 0.43 33.59
CA ASP A 9 -2.59 0.06 32.73
C ASP A 9 -3.35 1.28 32.15
N LEU A 10 -2.88 2.50 32.44
CA LEU A 10 -3.57 3.76 32.07
C LEU A 10 -2.83 4.62 31.04
N ASN A 11 -1.76 4.10 30.43
CA ASN A 11 -1.00 4.82 29.41
C ASN A 11 -1.25 4.23 28.00
N ASP A 12 -2.12 4.89 27.24
CA ASP A 12 -2.31 4.73 25.78
C ASP A 12 -1.12 5.30 24.96
N PHE A 13 0.05 5.41 25.57
CA PHE A 13 1.27 5.91 24.93
C PHE A 13 2.31 4.80 24.88
N ILE A 14 2.75 4.47 23.66
CA ILE A 14 3.81 3.50 23.41
C ILE A 14 5.11 4.05 24.01
N SER A 15 5.43 3.67 25.24
CA SER A 15 6.84 3.51 25.60
C SER A 15 7.35 2.31 24.80
N PRO A 16 8.52 2.38 24.13
CA PRO A 16 9.05 1.25 23.38
C PRO A 16 9.31 0.12 24.37
N GLY A 17 8.41 -0.86 24.38
CA GLY A 17 8.54 -2.07 25.17
C GLY A 17 9.78 -2.81 24.70
N VAL A 18 10.83 -2.74 25.51
CA VAL A 18 12.04 -3.54 25.35
C VAL A 18 11.64 -5.00 25.52
N ALA A 19 11.42 -5.69 24.40
CA ALA A 19 11.27 -7.13 24.39
C ALA A 19 12.05 -7.72 23.21
N CYS A 20 13.17 -8.35 23.57
CA CYS A 20 14.06 -9.18 22.74
C CYS A 20 15.02 -8.48 21.77
N ILE A 21 15.92 -7.65 22.30
CA ILE A 21 17.27 -7.53 21.73
C ILE A 21 18.22 -8.32 22.63
N LYS A 22 18.78 -9.41 22.10
CA LYS A 22 20.00 -10.01 22.67
C LYS A 22 21.13 -9.01 22.36
N PRO A 23 21.86 -8.47 23.34
CA PRO A 23 22.88 -7.46 23.08
C PRO A 23 23.86 -7.98 22.03
N VAL A 24 24.10 -7.18 20.99
CA VAL A 24 25.18 -7.43 20.04
C VAL A 24 26.47 -7.31 20.84
N GLU A 25 27.17 -8.43 21.05
CA GLU A 25 28.55 -8.39 21.53
C GLU A 25 29.35 -7.54 20.55
N THR A 26 29.92 -6.45 21.06
CA THR A 26 30.76 -5.53 20.30
C THR A 26 31.92 -6.29 19.69
N LEU A 27 31.91 -6.45 18.37
CA LEU A 27 33.05 -6.98 17.63
C LEU A 27 34.29 -6.09 17.87
N PRO A 28 35.50 -6.65 18.04
CA PRO A 28 36.70 -5.86 18.26
C PRO A 28 37.02 -4.97 17.05
N GLN A 29 37.59 -3.79 17.32
CA GLN A 29 38.07 -2.86 16.30
C GLN A 29 39.03 -3.55 15.32
N LYS A 30 38.74 -3.42 14.03
CA LYS A 30 39.56 -3.98 12.94
C LYS A 30 40.85 -3.16 12.82
N SER A 31 41.99 -3.84 12.99
CA SER A 31 43.32 -3.31 12.71
C SER A 31 43.52 -3.07 11.21
N THR A 32 44.32 -2.05 10.90
CA THR A 32 44.73 -1.58 9.58
C THR A 32 45.45 -2.63 8.73
N LYS A 33 45.07 -2.67 7.44
CA LYS A 33 45.77 -3.18 6.23
C LYS A 33 46.27 -4.63 6.19
N GLU A 34 45.79 -5.36 5.18
CA GLU A 34 46.63 -6.13 4.23
C GLU A 34 45.82 -6.40 2.95
N GLU A 35 46.40 -6.03 1.81
CA GLU A 35 45.86 -6.20 0.46
C GLU A 35 45.82 -7.69 0.08
N ASN A 36 44.73 -8.15 -0.53
CA ASN A 36 44.63 -9.50 -1.09
C ASN A 36 44.33 -9.42 -2.60
N PRO A 37 45.08 -10.10 -3.48
CA PRO A 37 45.26 -9.73 -4.90
C PRO A 37 44.25 -10.39 -5.85
N TYR A 38 43.02 -10.64 -5.41
CA TYR A 38 41.95 -11.17 -6.28
C TYR A 38 40.80 -10.18 -6.35
N GLU A 39 41.08 -9.04 -6.98
CA GLU A 39 40.08 -8.09 -7.44
C GLU A 39 39.76 -8.44 -8.91
N VAL A 40 38.55 -8.93 -9.14
CA VAL A 40 38.00 -9.06 -10.50
C VAL A 40 37.22 -7.78 -10.76
N THR A 41 37.82 -6.93 -11.57
CA THR A 41 37.22 -5.71 -12.11
C THR A 41 36.08 -6.05 -13.07
N THR A 42 34.92 -5.43 -12.86
CA THR A 42 33.98 -5.11 -13.94
C THR A 42 33.58 -3.64 -13.81
N GLU A 43 34.03 -2.86 -14.79
CA GLU A 43 33.62 -1.50 -15.18
C GLU A 43 32.08 -1.46 -15.35
N ASP A 44 31.27 -0.46 -15.00
CA ASP A 44 31.43 0.93 -14.58
C ASP A 44 30.53 1.18 -13.35
N LYS A 45 31.11 1.67 -12.25
CA LYS A 45 30.34 2.25 -11.13
C LYS A 45 30.82 3.68 -10.92
N VAL A 46 29.95 4.64 -11.19
CA VAL A 46 29.91 5.87 -10.41
C VAL A 46 29.54 5.41 -8.99
N GLU A 47 30.53 5.35 -8.10
CA GLU A 47 30.26 5.22 -6.67
C GLU A 47 29.38 6.39 -6.23
N PRO A 48 28.19 6.18 -5.66
CA PRO A 48 27.53 7.25 -4.94
C PRO A 48 28.36 7.50 -3.67
N ASP A 49 29.02 8.65 -3.62
CA ASP A 49 29.69 9.15 -2.43
C ASP A 49 28.77 8.98 -1.21
N ASN A 50 29.26 8.21 -0.24
CA ASN A 50 28.80 8.10 1.15
C ASN A 50 27.44 8.76 1.45
N LEU A 51 26.35 8.15 1.00
CA LEU A 51 25.05 8.43 1.60
C LEU A 51 25.12 7.91 3.03
N PRO A 52 24.99 8.76 4.07
CA PRO A 52 24.87 8.25 5.42
C PRO A 52 23.69 7.27 5.44
N PRO A 53 23.84 6.06 5.99
CA PRO A 53 22.74 5.10 6.06
C PRO A 53 21.56 5.82 6.70
N ALA A 54 20.44 5.91 5.97
CA ALA A 54 19.25 6.53 6.50
C ALA A 54 18.91 5.83 7.82
N GLN A 55 19.02 6.56 8.93
CA GLN A 55 18.59 6.06 10.22
C GLN A 55 17.06 6.13 10.23
N ILE A 56 16.42 5.17 9.55
CA ILE A 56 15.02 4.87 9.82
C ILE A 56 15.03 4.38 11.25
N SER A 57 14.64 5.24 12.17
CA SER A 57 14.51 4.82 13.55
C SER A 57 13.42 3.74 13.57
N LEU A 58 13.57 2.70 14.39
CA LEU A 58 12.52 1.69 14.60
C LEU A 58 11.19 2.29 15.11
N THR A 59 11.15 3.60 15.37
CA THR A 59 9.99 4.42 15.69
C THR A 59 9.30 5.09 14.49
N ASP A 60 9.87 5.01 13.29
CA ASP A 60 9.29 5.61 12.08
C ASP A 60 8.28 4.68 11.38
N CYS A 61 8.45 3.38 11.53
CA CYS A 61 7.39 2.43 11.22
C CYS A 61 6.52 2.21 12.46
N LEU A 62 5.29 2.71 12.42
CA LEU A 62 4.26 2.38 13.42
C LEU A 62 3.91 0.88 13.42
N ALA A 63 4.39 0.13 12.43
CA ALA A 63 4.31 -1.31 12.39
C ALA A 63 5.47 -1.98 13.15
N CYS A 64 5.14 -2.51 14.33
CA CYS A 64 5.94 -3.43 15.14
C CYS A 64 7.47 -3.26 15.06
N SER A 65 8.06 -2.67 16.10
CA SER A 65 9.51 -2.71 16.35
C SER A 65 10.01 -4.16 16.27
N GLY A 66 10.63 -4.54 15.15
CA GLY A 66 11.14 -5.90 14.89
C GLY A 66 10.53 -6.64 13.68
N CYS A 67 9.57 -6.05 12.94
CA CYS A 67 9.04 -6.66 11.72
C CYS A 67 9.88 -6.37 10.47
N VAL A 68 10.71 -5.32 10.49
CA VAL A 68 11.57 -4.88 9.39
C VAL A 68 13.00 -5.34 9.68
N THR A 69 13.62 -6.03 8.74
CA THR A 69 15.01 -6.49 8.79
C THR A 69 15.97 -5.44 8.20
N SER A 70 17.28 -5.63 8.39
CA SER A 70 18.28 -4.70 7.84
C SER A 70 18.22 -4.56 6.32
N ALA A 71 17.95 -5.65 5.59
CA ALA A 71 17.81 -5.58 4.13
C ALA A 71 16.52 -4.86 3.70
N GLU A 72 15.44 -4.94 4.48
CA GLU A 72 14.22 -4.14 4.24
C GLU A 72 14.44 -2.66 4.50
N ALA A 73 15.18 -2.32 5.56
CA ALA A 73 15.55 -0.95 5.83
C ALA A 73 16.36 -0.34 4.66
N VAL A 74 17.24 -1.12 4.03
CA VAL A 74 17.95 -0.71 2.80
C VAL A 74 16.96 -0.50 1.65
N LEU A 75 16.05 -1.44 1.37
CA LEU A 75 15.05 -1.28 0.30
C LEU A 75 14.14 -0.07 0.49
N ILE A 76 13.76 0.23 1.73
CA ILE A 76 13.00 1.43 2.09
C ILE A 76 13.83 2.69 1.81
N SER A 77 15.13 2.66 2.09
CA SER A 77 16.03 3.81 1.90
C SER A 77 16.36 4.08 0.44
N LEU A 78 16.42 3.02 -0.39
CA LEU A 78 16.66 3.13 -1.83
C LEU A 78 15.49 3.84 -2.55
N GLN A 79 14.27 3.69 -2.04
CA GLN A 79 13.11 4.43 -2.55
C GLN A 79 12.96 5.73 -1.76
N SER A 80 13.37 6.85 -2.34
CA SER A 80 13.39 8.14 -1.64
C SER A 80 13.12 9.31 -2.58
N HIS A 81 12.87 10.48 -2.01
CA HIS A 81 12.79 11.72 -2.79
C HIS A 81 14.07 12.00 -3.60
N THR A 82 15.25 11.60 -3.11
CA THR A 82 16.51 11.69 -3.84
C THR A 82 16.50 10.81 -5.09
N GLU A 83 15.95 9.59 -5.00
CA GLU A 83 15.81 8.70 -6.15
C GLU A 83 14.88 9.28 -7.22
N VAL A 84 13.80 9.96 -6.80
CA VAL A 84 12.92 10.70 -7.73
C VAL A 84 13.71 11.76 -8.49
N LEU A 85 14.48 12.59 -7.78
CA LEU A 85 15.28 13.66 -8.39
C LEU A 85 16.35 13.10 -9.32
N ASN A 86 17.12 12.11 -8.86
CA ASN A 86 18.15 11.45 -9.66
C ASN A 86 17.57 10.86 -10.95
N THR A 87 16.41 10.20 -10.86
CA THR A 87 15.76 9.59 -12.02
C THR A 87 15.27 10.64 -13.02
N LEU A 88 14.66 11.74 -12.56
CA LEU A 88 14.20 12.83 -13.41
C LEU A 88 15.36 13.60 -14.07
N ASP A 89 16.50 13.67 -13.39
CA ASP A 89 17.69 14.39 -13.87
C ASP A 89 18.61 13.50 -14.73
N ALA A 90 18.50 12.17 -14.62
CA ALA A 90 19.28 11.23 -15.41
C ALA A 90 18.72 11.03 -16.83
N LEU A 91 17.40 10.97 -16.97
CA LEU A 91 16.74 10.62 -18.23
C LEU A 91 15.70 11.69 -18.63
N PRO A 92 15.63 12.07 -19.92
CA PRO A 92 14.64 13.03 -20.38
C PRO A 92 13.25 12.39 -20.48
N GLU A 93 12.21 13.22 -20.44
CA GLU A 93 10.86 12.82 -20.81
C GLU A 93 10.75 12.40 -22.29
N ILE A 94 9.94 11.38 -22.56
CA ILE A 94 9.51 11.07 -23.92
C ILE A 94 8.49 12.13 -24.37
N PRO A 95 8.75 12.86 -25.47
CA PRO A 95 7.79 13.83 -26.00
C PRO A 95 6.53 13.13 -26.52
N LEU A 96 5.37 13.65 -26.14
CA LEU A 96 4.06 13.17 -26.56
C LEU A 96 3.35 14.24 -27.39
N THR A 97 2.53 13.79 -28.34
CA THR A 97 1.64 14.65 -29.14
C THR A 97 0.21 14.18 -29.01
N THR A 98 -0.73 15.09 -29.21
CA THR A 98 -2.16 14.77 -29.24
C THR A 98 -2.65 14.86 -30.69
N ILE A 99 -3.08 13.73 -31.25
CA ILE A 99 -3.64 13.62 -32.60
C ILE A 99 -5.07 13.10 -32.46
N ASN A 100 -6.06 13.86 -32.93
CA ASN A 100 -7.48 13.48 -32.84
C ASN A 100 -7.96 13.11 -31.42
N ASN A 101 -7.53 13.86 -30.40
CA ASN A 101 -7.77 13.59 -28.97
C ASN A 101 -7.14 12.29 -28.42
N ALA A 102 -6.36 11.56 -29.21
CA ALA A 102 -5.57 10.43 -28.77
C ALA A 102 -4.11 10.86 -28.56
N THR A 103 -3.49 10.36 -27.50
CA THR A 103 -2.09 10.64 -27.20
C THR A 103 -1.19 9.63 -27.90
N ALA A 104 -0.18 10.13 -28.61
CA ALA A 104 0.81 9.33 -29.33
C ALA A 104 2.23 9.86 -29.06
N LEU A 105 3.24 9.06 -29.41
CA LEU A 105 4.63 9.51 -29.40
C LEU A 105 4.83 10.62 -30.44
N ALA A 106 5.67 11.62 -30.15
CA ALA A 106 6.07 12.59 -31.15
C ALA A 106 7.01 11.95 -32.21
N ASP A 107 6.87 12.33 -33.48
CA ASP A 107 7.72 11.87 -34.61
C ASP A 107 9.19 12.36 -34.54
N THR A 108 9.60 12.96 -33.43
CA THR A 108 11.00 13.35 -33.20
C THR A 108 11.83 12.11 -32.91
N GLU A 109 13.03 12.00 -33.50
CA GLU A 109 14.04 11.00 -33.11
C GLU A 109 14.23 11.06 -31.60
N THR A 110 13.55 10.18 -30.87
CA THR A 110 13.67 10.13 -29.42
C THR A 110 15.05 9.54 -29.14
N PRO A 111 15.90 10.22 -28.35
CA PRO A 111 17.08 9.56 -27.82
C PRO A 111 16.61 8.27 -27.13
N GLY A 112 17.28 7.15 -27.43
CA GLY A 112 16.84 5.80 -27.05
C GLY A 112 16.65 5.55 -25.55
N GLU A 113 16.86 6.55 -24.69
CA GLU A 113 16.96 6.45 -23.24
C GLU A 113 15.84 7.20 -22.48
N GLY A 114 14.97 7.97 -23.15
CA GLY A 114 13.93 8.74 -22.45
C GLY A 114 12.84 7.87 -21.78
N ARG A 115 12.14 8.42 -20.77
CA ARG A 115 11.05 7.73 -20.04
C ARG A 115 9.75 8.54 -19.99
N ILE A 116 8.64 7.85 -19.77
CA ILE A 116 7.36 8.44 -19.38
C ILE A 116 7.27 8.38 -17.87
N TYR A 117 7.09 9.54 -17.23
CA TYR A 117 6.93 9.64 -15.79
C TYR A 117 5.44 9.76 -15.43
N VAL A 118 4.97 8.83 -14.62
CA VAL A 118 3.59 8.83 -14.08
C VAL A 118 3.60 8.73 -12.57
N ALA A 119 2.63 9.35 -11.93
CA ALA A 119 2.46 9.32 -10.49
C ALA A 119 1.06 8.82 -10.11
N SER A 120 0.96 8.11 -8.98
CA SER A 120 -0.30 7.86 -8.29
C SER A 120 -0.23 8.43 -6.87
N VAL A 121 -1.32 9.04 -6.41
CA VAL A 121 -1.37 9.75 -5.11
C VAL A 121 -2.55 9.24 -4.30
N SER A 122 -2.27 8.81 -3.07
CA SER A 122 -3.30 8.36 -2.13
C SER A 122 -4.14 9.54 -1.59
N PRO A 123 -5.44 9.36 -1.31
CA PRO A 123 -6.28 10.40 -0.69
C PRO A 123 -5.78 10.84 0.69
N GLN A 124 -5.18 9.93 1.48
CA GLN A 124 -4.64 10.28 2.79
C GLN A 124 -3.45 11.25 2.71
N VAL A 125 -2.73 11.25 1.60
CA VAL A 125 -1.65 12.21 1.32
C VAL A 125 -2.23 13.61 1.16
N ARG A 126 -3.28 13.75 0.33
CA ARG A 126 -3.98 15.03 0.10
C ARG A 126 -4.60 15.55 1.39
N ALA A 127 -5.27 14.70 2.16
CA ALA A 127 -5.80 15.06 3.48
C ALA A 127 -4.71 15.55 4.44
N SER A 128 -3.54 14.91 4.44
CA SER A 128 -2.43 15.34 5.30
C SER A 128 -1.85 16.69 4.90
N LEU A 129 -1.71 16.96 3.59
CA LEU A 129 -1.27 18.26 3.09
C LEU A 129 -2.32 19.34 3.33
N ALA A 130 -3.60 19.03 3.13
CA ALA A 130 -4.73 19.91 3.44
C ALA A 130 -4.71 20.35 4.91
N ALA A 131 -4.56 19.39 5.84
CA ALA A 131 -4.42 19.66 7.26
C ALA A 131 -3.15 20.47 7.61
N THR A 132 -2.07 20.31 6.84
CA THR A 132 -0.80 21.02 7.02
C THR A 132 -0.90 22.48 6.63
N TYR A 133 -1.44 22.77 5.45
CA TYR A 133 -1.51 24.14 4.92
C TYR A 133 -2.83 24.85 5.25
N GLY A 134 -3.78 24.17 5.89
CA GLY A 134 -5.08 24.74 6.23
C GLY A 134 -5.93 25.06 4.99
N ILE A 135 -5.85 24.21 3.97
CA ILE A 135 -6.55 24.32 2.69
C ILE A 135 -7.53 23.17 2.51
N SER A 136 -8.43 23.25 1.53
CA SER A 136 -9.31 22.14 1.15
C SER A 136 -8.53 20.97 0.57
N GLU A 137 -9.12 19.77 0.58
CA GLU A 137 -8.50 18.60 -0.03
C GLU A 137 -8.36 18.75 -1.55
N ARG A 138 -9.33 19.40 -2.20
CA ARG A 138 -9.28 19.73 -3.62
C ARG A 138 -8.10 20.65 -3.93
N GLU A 139 -7.90 21.70 -3.14
CA GLU A 139 -6.75 22.60 -3.28
C GLU A 139 -5.42 21.88 -3.03
N ALA A 140 -5.38 20.96 -2.06
CA ALA A 140 -4.21 20.11 -1.85
C ALA A 140 -3.95 19.19 -3.07
N GLY A 141 -5.00 18.67 -3.70
CA GLY A 141 -4.90 17.95 -4.97
C GLY A 141 -4.29 18.81 -6.08
N HIS A 142 -4.78 20.04 -6.26
CA HIS A 142 -4.19 21.00 -7.22
C HIS A 142 -2.74 21.34 -6.89
N MET A 143 -2.40 21.53 -5.61
CA MET A 143 -1.03 21.79 -5.17
C MET A 143 -0.09 20.64 -5.56
N ILE A 144 -0.50 19.38 -5.34
CA ILE A 144 0.28 18.20 -5.72
C ILE A 144 0.44 18.13 -7.23
N ASP A 145 -0.63 18.39 -7.98
CA ASP A 145 -0.59 18.44 -9.44
C ASP A 145 0.38 19.52 -9.92
N GLN A 146 0.24 20.77 -9.46
CA GLN A 146 1.15 21.85 -9.82
C GLN A 146 2.59 21.53 -9.44
N PHE A 147 2.81 20.83 -8.33
CA PHE A 147 4.13 20.39 -7.90
C PHE A 147 4.72 19.32 -8.82
N LEU A 148 3.98 18.27 -9.15
CA LEU A 148 4.53 17.12 -9.89
C LEU A 148 4.58 17.35 -11.41
N ARG A 149 3.57 18.02 -11.98
CA ARG A 149 3.40 18.19 -13.44
C ARG A 149 3.44 19.65 -13.90
N GLY A 150 3.20 20.61 -13.00
CA GLY A 150 3.09 22.02 -13.35
C GLY A 150 4.43 22.67 -13.71
N PRO A 151 4.41 23.80 -14.44
CA PRO A 151 5.62 24.51 -14.86
C PRO A 151 6.42 25.12 -13.70
N GLN A 152 5.75 25.44 -12.59
CA GLN A 152 6.36 25.99 -11.37
C GLN A 152 6.77 24.89 -10.38
N GLY A 153 6.43 23.63 -10.66
CA GLY A 153 6.76 22.47 -9.84
C GLY A 153 8.14 21.90 -10.18
N LEU A 154 8.26 20.57 -10.18
CA LEU A 154 9.50 19.86 -10.46
C LEU A 154 10.15 20.28 -11.79
N ARG A 155 9.34 20.59 -12.81
CA ARG A 155 9.79 21.05 -14.14
C ARG A 155 10.58 22.35 -14.13
N SER A 156 10.45 23.17 -13.08
CA SER A 156 11.16 24.45 -12.97
C SER A 156 12.67 24.30 -12.74
N GLY A 157 13.15 23.09 -12.45
CA GLY A 157 14.56 22.78 -12.28
C GLY A 157 14.95 21.42 -12.86
N GLY A 158 16.14 20.95 -12.49
CA GLY A 158 16.68 19.68 -12.97
C GLY A 158 17.32 19.77 -14.36
N LYS A 159 18.10 18.74 -14.73
CA LYS A 159 18.91 18.76 -15.96
C LYS A 159 18.06 18.81 -17.24
N HIS A 160 16.90 18.18 -17.21
CA HIS A 160 16.02 18.00 -18.36
C HIS A 160 14.71 18.80 -18.27
N GLY A 161 14.47 19.54 -17.17
CA GLY A 161 13.17 20.16 -16.91
C GLY A 161 12.03 19.14 -16.77
N SER A 162 12.39 17.90 -16.38
CA SER A 162 11.45 16.79 -16.31
C SER A 162 10.47 16.93 -15.15
N GLY A 163 9.25 16.46 -15.37
CA GLY A 163 8.20 16.28 -14.38
C GLY A 163 7.31 15.11 -14.79
N PHE A 164 6.16 14.99 -14.13
CA PHE A 164 5.21 13.91 -14.40
C PHE A 164 4.27 14.30 -15.54
N THR A 165 4.01 13.37 -16.45
CA THR A 165 3.00 13.55 -17.50
C THR A 165 1.60 13.37 -16.92
N TRP A 166 1.42 12.28 -16.17
CA TRP A 166 0.15 11.94 -15.53
C TRP A 166 0.29 11.79 -14.01
N VAL A 167 -0.67 12.34 -13.28
CA VAL A 167 -0.86 12.16 -11.83
C VAL A 167 -2.27 11.62 -11.64
N PHE A 168 -2.38 10.44 -11.05
CA PHE A 168 -3.63 9.71 -10.85
C PHE A 168 -3.99 9.64 -9.37
N ASP A 169 -5.28 9.70 -9.09
CA ASP A 169 -5.80 9.37 -7.77
C ASP A 169 -5.83 7.84 -7.59
N THR A 170 -5.19 7.33 -6.54
CA THR A 170 -5.26 5.91 -6.20
C THR A 170 -6.70 5.46 -5.87
N ASN A 171 -7.63 6.38 -5.59
CA ASN A 171 -9.04 6.07 -5.38
C ASN A 171 -9.70 5.33 -6.53
N SER A 172 -9.32 5.63 -7.78
CA SER A 172 -9.95 4.99 -8.94
C SER A 172 -9.68 3.48 -8.94
N MET A 173 -8.44 3.08 -8.62
CA MET A 173 -8.11 1.67 -8.43
C MET A 173 -8.59 1.12 -7.09
N ARG A 174 -8.75 1.95 -6.06
CA ARG A 174 -9.40 1.54 -4.80
C ARG A 174 -10.84 1.08 -5.06
N GLU A 175 -11.62 1.79 -5.88
CA GLU A 175 -12.99 1.40 -6.24
C GLU A 175 -13.04 0.01 -6.89
N ALA A 176 -12.11 -0.27 -7.81
CA ALA A 176 -11.93 -1.61 -8.37
C ALA A 176 -11.67 -2.67 -7.29
N VAL A 177 -10.74 -2.40 -6.36
CA VAL A 177 -10.44 -3.35 -5.28
C VAL A 177 -11.65 -3.52 -4.33
N LEU A 178 -12.42 -2.48 -4.06
CA LEU A 178 -13.61 -2.55 -3.20
C LEU A 178 -14.68 -3.48 -3.80
N ALA A 179 -15.01 -3.31 -5.08
CA ALA A 179 -15.98 -4.16 -5.78
C ALA A 179 -15.51 -5.62 -5.83
N LEU A 180 -14.25 -5.85 -6.20
CA LEU A 180 -13.64 -7.18 -6.23
C LEU A 180 -13.56 -7.83 -4.84
N THR A 181 -13.39 -7.05 -3.77
CA THR A 181 -13.41 -7.57 -2.40
C THR A 181 -14.80 -8.11 -2.04
N ALA A 182 -15.86 -7.40 -2.42
CA ALA A 182 -17.23 -7.85 -2.18
C ALA A 182 -17.57 -9.13 -2.95
N GLU A 183 -17.06 -9.25 -4.19
CA GLU A 183 -17.13 -10.48 -4.99
C GLU A 183 -16.38 -11.64 -4.32
N GLU A 184 -15.13 -11.44 -3.93
CA GLU A 184 -14.31 -12.47 -3.27
C GLU A 184 -14.98 -12.99 -1.97
N VAL A 185 -15.56 -12.09 -1.17
CA VAL A 185 -16.32 -12.47 0.02
C VAL A 185 -17.56 -13.28 -0.35
N SER A 186 -18.27 -12.89 -1.41
CA SER A 186 -19.46 -13.61 -1.90
C SER A 186 -19.11 -15.02 -2.35
N GLU A 187 -18.04 -15.18 -3.15
CA GLU A 187 -17.53 -16.48 -3.59
C GLU A 187 -17.17 -17.39 -2.41
N SER A 188 -16.57 -16.85 -1.35
CA SER A 188 -16.18 -17.64 -0.18
C SER A 188 -17.36 -18.11 0.68
N ILE A 189 -18.47 -17.36 0.68
CA ILE A 189 -19.69 -17.71 1.39
C ILE A 189 -20.42 -18.83 0.65
N ASN A 190 -20.48 -18.75 -0.69
CA ASN A 190 -21.14 -19.72 -1.57
C ASN A 190 -20.17 -20.40 -2.57
N PRO A 191 -19.23 -21.28 -2.13
CA PRO A 191 -18.26 -21.90 -3.03
C PRO A 191 -18.84 -22.80 -4.13
N GLN A 192 -20.13 -23.16 -4.06
CA GLN A 192 -20.79 -24.00 -5.07
C GLN A 192 -21.19 -23.21 -6.33
N GLU A 193 -21.24 -21.88 -6.25
CA GLU A 193 -21.57 -20.99 -7.37
C GLU A 193 -20.32 -20.47 -8.10
N SER A 194 -19.11 -20.71 -7.57
CA SER A 194 -17.87 -20.21 -8.17
C SER A 194 -17.45 -21.06 -9.37
N VAL A 195 -17.54 -20.48 -10.57
CA VAL A 195 -17.10 -21.06 -11.86
C VAL A 195 -15.79 -20.41 -12.29
N THR A 196 -14.70 -20.57 -11.53
CA THR A 196 -13.39 -20.01 -11.93
C THR A 196 -12.44 -21.11 -12.38
N THR A 197 -12.02 -21.05 -13.65
CA THR A 197 -11.03 -21.94 -14.28
C THR A 197 -9.60 -21.74 -13.76
N ASP A 198 -9.32 -20.63 -13.07
CA ASP A 198 -7.98 -20.22 -12.62
C ASP A 198 -7.61 -20.68 -11.20
N GLY A 199 -8.44 -21.52 -10.58
CA GLY A 199 -8.34 -21.90 -9.16
C GLY A 199 -7.04 -22.62 -8.75
N GLN A 200 -6.17 -23.01 -9.69
CA GLN A 200 -4.87 -23.61 -9.38
C GLN A 200 -3.81 -22.57 -8.98
N GLU A 201 -3.82 -21.37 -9.56
CA GLU A 201 -2.81 -20.35 -9.29
C GLU A 201 -3.23 -19.40 -8.18
N PHE A 202 -4.50 -18.99 -8.18
CA PHE A 202 -5.06 -18.06 -7.20
C PHE A 202 -6.22 -18.73 -6.41
N PRO A 203 -5.90 -19.61 -5.45
CA PRO A 203 -6.93 -20.33 -4.70
C PRO A 203 -7.82 -19.37 -3.91
N LEU A 204 -9.11 -19.72 -3.80
CA LEU A 204 -10.07 -18.92 -3.03
C LEU A 204 -9.67 -18.91 -1.54
N PRO A 205 -9.63 -17.73 -0.88
CA PRO A 205 -9.24 -17.65 0.53
C PRO A 205 -10.20 -18.37 1.47
N LYS A 206 -9.66 -18.90 2.57
CA LYS A 206 -10.43 -19.50 3.66
C LYS A 206 -11.07 -18.42 4.51
N ARG A 207 -12.31 -18.64 4.95
CA ARG A 207 -12.99 -17.75 5.89
C ARG A 207 -12.36 -17.80 7.29
N PRO A 208 -12.25 -16.65 7.99
CA PRO A 208 -12.57 -15.31 7.50
C PRO A 208 -11.58 -14.82 6.45
N ILE A 209 -12.07 -14.12 5.41
CA ILE A 209 -11.18 -13.42 4.49
C ILE A 209 -10.60 -12.20 5.21
N LEU A 210 -9.28 -12.03 5.16
CA LEU A 210 -8.56 -10.93 5.77
C LEU A 210 -8.07 -9.97 4.68
N SER A 211 -8.31 -8.68 4.86
CA SER A 211 -7.89 -7.66 3.89
C SER A 211 -6.38 -7.71 3.60
N SER A 212 -5.98 -7.47 2.34
CA SER A 212 -4.59 -7.49 1.89
C SER A 212 -3.96 -6.12 1.65
N ALA A 213 -4.75 -5.04 1.66
CA ALA A 213 -4.27 -3.71 1.23
C ALA A 213 -3.19 -3.08 2.13
N CYS A 214 -3.03 -3.58 3.36
CA CYS A 214 -2.10 -3.08 4.36
C CYS A 214 -0.77 -3.86 4.36
N PRO A 215 0.33 -3.31 3.82
CA PRO A 215 1.59 -4.04 3.70
C PRO A 215 2.22 -4.40 5.05
N GLY A 216 2.13 -3.55 6.08
CA GLY A 216 2.61 -3.88 7.42
C GLY A 216 1.93 -5.12 8.02
N TRP A 217 0.64 -5.32 7.71
CA TRP A 217 -0.10 -6.53 8.08
C TRP A 217 0.39 -7.75 7.28
N ILE A 218 0.59 -7.61 5.97
CA ILE A 218 1.11 -8.68 5.11
C ILE A 218 2.50 -9.14 5.59
N CYS A 219 3.44 -8.20 5.78
CA CYS A 219 4.79 -8.50 6.26
C CYS A 219 4.77 -9.24 7.60
N TYR A 220 3.89 -8.85 8.52
CA TYR A 220 3.72 -9.54 9.79
C TYR A 220 3.17 -10.96 9.60
N ALA A 221 2.12 -11.14 8.79
CA ALA A 221 1.51 -12.44 8.54
C ALA A 221 2.50 -13.43 7.90
N GLU A 222 3.25 -13.00 6.88
CA GLU A 222 4.23 -13.83 6.15
C GLU A 222 5.38 -14.32 7.03
N LYS A 223 5.87 -13.46 7.94
CA LYS A 223 7.04 -13.76 8.78
C LYS A 223 6.70 -14.48 10.06
N THR A 224 5.57 -14.14 10.67
CA THR A 224 5.30 -14.56 12.06
C THR A 224 4.17 -15.59 12.16
N HIS A 225 3.21 -15.58 11.24
CA HIS A 225 2.04 -16.46 11.29
C HIS A 225 1.63 -17.04 9.93
N PRO A 226 2.46 -17.92 9.32
CA PRO A 226 2.18 -18.48 7.99
C PRO A 226 0.84 -19.23 7.85
N PHE A 227 0.28 -19.70 8.97
CA PHE A 227 -1.04 -20.33 8.98
C PHE A 227 -2.19 -19.38 8.64
N VAL A 228 -1.95 -18.06 8.67
CA VAL A 228 -2.91 -17.03 8.30
C VAL A 228 -2.92 -16.76 6.80
N LEU A 229 -1.85 -17.07 6.07
CA LEU A 229 -1.76 -16.78 4.63
C LEU A 229 -2.95 -17.30 3.79
N PRO A 230 -3.50 -18.50 4.04
CA PRO A 230 -4.68 -18.97 3.32
C PRO A 230 -5.95 -18.15 3.54
N HIS A 231 -5.97 -17.25 4.52
CA HIS A 231 -7.08 -16.36 4.81
C HIS A 231 -6.93 -14.98 4.16
N LEU A 232 -5.75 -14.63 3.65
CA LEU A 232 -5.52 -13.32 3.02
C LEU A 232 -6.28 -13.22 1.69
N SER A 233 -6.91 -12.07 1.46
CA SER A 233 -7.47 -11.72 0.15
C SER A 233 -6.40 -11.84 -0.93
N ARG A 234 -6.74 -12.41 -2.08
CA ARG A 234 -5.81 -12.57 -3.21
C ARG A 234 -5.65 -11.30 -4.05
N LEU A 235 -6.32 -10.21 -3.68
CA LEU A 235 -6.30 -8.94 -4.43
C LEU A 235 -5.01 -8.15 -4.21
N LYS A 236 -4.48 -7.56 -5.29
CA LYS A 236 -3.49 -6.48 -5.24
C LYS A 236 -4.04 -5.30 -4.45
N SER A 237 -3.18 -4.58 -3.73
CA SER A 237 -3.59 -3.32 -3.10
C SER A 237 -3.84 -2.24 -4.16
N PRO A 238 -4.53 -1.14 -3.84
CA PRO A 238 -4.74 -0.05 -4.79
C PRO A 238 -3.44 0.54 -5.37
N GLN A 239 -2.34 0.56 -4.60
CA GLN A 239 -1.02 0.96 -5.11
C GLN A 239 -0.56 0.01 -6.21
N ALA A 240 -0.53 -1.29 -5.90
CA ALA A 240 -0.03 -2.31 -6.82
C ALA A 240 -0.91 -2.38 -8.07
N LEU A 241 -2.23 -2.31 -7.90
CA LEU A 241 -3.18 -2.31 -9.01
C LEU A 241 -3.04 -1.07 -9.90
N SER A 242 -2.77 0.10 -9.32
CA SER A 242 -2.45 1.33 -10.08
C SER A 242 -1.20 1.13 -10.93
N GLY A 243 -0.15 0.54 -10.36
CA GLY A 243 1.07 0.22 -11.11
C GLY A 243 0.81 -0.72 -12.28
N THR A 244 0.11 -1.83 -12.03
CA THR A 244 -0.27 -2.78 -13.09
C THR A 244 -1.11 -2.11 -14.17
N PHE A 245 -2.14 -1.34 -13.80
CA PHE A 245 -3.00 -0.63 -14.76
C PHE A 245 -2.20 0.34 -15.62
N LEU A 246 -1.41 1.22 -15.00
CA LEU A 246 -0.66 2.23 -15.73
C LEU A 246 0.38 1.62 -16.67
N LYS A 247 1.16 0.63 -16.20
CA LYS A 247 2.20 0.01 -17.04
C LYS A 247 1.62 -0.83 -18.16
N THR A 248 0.55 -1.60 -17.90
CA THR A 248 -0.12 -2.40 -18.95
C THR A 248 -0.72 -1.51 -20.03
N VAL A 249 -1.51 -0.51 -19.64
CA VAL A 249 -2.25 0.34 -20.59
C VAL A 249 -1.29 1.25 -21.35
N LEU A 250 -0.40 1.98 -20.67
CA LEU A 250 0.53 2.89 -21.36
C LEU A 250 1.50 2.15 -22.27
N SER A 251 2.00 0.97 -21.86
CA SER A 251 2.90 0.17 -22.69
C SER A 251 2.21 -0.26 -23.99
N LYS A 252 0.97 -0.77 -23.87
CA LYS A 252 0.19 -1.23 -25.03
C LYS A 252 -0.27 -0.09 -25.93
N SER A 253 -0.82 0.99 -25.37
CA SER A 253 -1.37 2.12 -26.13
C SER A 253 -0.28 2.95 -26.83
N LEU A 254 0.90 3.10 -26.22
CA LEU A 254 2.00 3.90 -26.79
C LEU A 254 3.04 3.06 -27.54
N GLY A 255 2.93 1.72 -27.51
CA GLY A 255 3.85 0.83 -28.20
C GLY A 255 5.28 0.87 -27.65
N ILE A 256 5.46 1.19 -26.37
CA ILE A 256 6.77 1.25 -25.69
C ILE A 256 6.90 0.13 -24.66
N PRO A 257 8.12 -0.36 -24.37
CA PRO A 257 8.31 -1.35 -23.32
C PRO A 257 7.98 -0.76 -21.95
N ALA A 258 7.45 -1.60 -21.04
CA ALA A 258 7.09 -1.20 -19.67
C ALA A 258 8.27 -0.60 -18.88
N SER A 259 9.50 -0.98 -19.21
CA SER A 259 10.74 -0.41 -18.63
C SER A 259 10.96 1.07 -18.95
N ARG A 260 10.28 1.61 -19.97
CA ARG A 260 10.28 3.05 -20.30
C ARG A 260 9.17 3.84 -19.60
N ILE A 261 8.33 3.17 -18.79
CA ILE A 261 7.31 3.82 -17.97
C ILE A 261 7.78 3.74 -16.52
N TRP A 262 8.00 4.92 -15.93
CA TRP A 262 8.44 5.03 -14.55
C TRP A 262 7.31 5.60 -13.69
N HIS A 263 6.86 4.78 -12.74
CA HIS A 263 5.72 5.03 -11.88
C HIS A 263 6.17 5.36 -10.46
N LEU A 264 5.86 6.58 -10.02
CA LEU A 264 5.95 7.03 -8.64
C LEU A 264 4.63 6.82 -7.90
N ALA A 265 4.65 6.15 -6.76
CA ALA A 265 3.51 6.14 -5.85
C ALA A 265 3.77 7.05 -4.65
N VAL A 266 2.84 7.94 -4.33
CA VAL A 266 2.88 8.81 -3.16
C VAL A 266 1.89 8.28 -2.13
N MET A 267 2.39 7.85 -0.97
CA MET A 267 1.63 7.07 -0.01
C MET A 267 1.80 7.53 1.44
N PRO A 268 0.82 7.29 2.33
CA PRO A 268 0.91 7.68 3.73
C PRO A 268 1.75 6.72 4.60
N CYS A 269 2.52 5.80 4.00
CA CYS A 269 3.12 4.66 4.70
C CYS A 269 4.49 4.26 4.13
N PHE A 270 5.46 3.96 5.01
CA PHE A 270 6.76 3.42 4.61
C PHE A 270 6.69 1.98 4.12
N ASP A 271 5.83 1.14 4.69
CA ASP A 271 5.70 -0.28 4.29
C ASP A 271 5.22 -0.43 2.82
N LYS A 272 4.62 0.62 2.25
CA LYS A 272 4.28 0.65 0.82
C LYS A 272 5.52 0.61 -0.09
N LYS A 273 6.68 1.07 0.38
CA LYS A 273 7.98 0.89 -0.29
C LYS A 273 8.37 -0.58 -0.34
N LEU A 274 8.15 -1.33 0.75
CA LEU A 274 8.40 -2.77 0.78
C LEU A 274 7.45 -3.51 -0.16
N GLU A 275 6.18 -3.11 -0.21
CA GLU A 275 5.23 -3.66 -1.17
C GLU A 275 5.68 -3.49 -2.62
N ALA A 276 6.13 -2.29 -3.00
CA ALA A 276 6.64 -2.03 -4.36
C ALA A 276 7.89 -2.84 -4.72
N SER A 277 8.61 -3.38 -3.73
CA SER A 277 9.81 -4.20 -3.92
C SER A 277 9.52 -5.70 -4.01
N ARG A 278 8.26 -6.13 -4.01
CA ARG A 278 7.87 -7.55 -4.05
C ARG A 278 8.05 -8.13 -5.46
N GLU A 279 8.66 -9.31 -5.54
CA GLU A 279 9.01 -9.99 -6.80
C GLU A 279 7.77 -10.32 -7.64
N GLU A 280 6.65 -10.65 -7.00
CA GLU A 280 5.38 -10.97 -7.66
C GLU A 280 4.60 -9.74 -8.17
N LEU A 281 5.05 -8.53 -7.85
CA LEU A 281 4.46 -7.27 -8.32
C LEU A 281 5.31 -6.67 -9.45
N THR A 282 5.51 -7.48 -10.48
CA THR A 282 6.30 -7.17 -11.68
C THR A 282 5.54 -7.56 -12.95
N ASP A 283 6.04 -7.12 -14.09
CA ASP A 283 5.53 -7.44 -15.42
C ASP A 283 5.41 -8.93 -15.71
N VAL A 284 6.25 -9.75 -15.07
CA VAL A 284 6.18 -11.22 -15.14
C VAL A 284 4.77 -11.75 -14.77
N SER A 285 4.03 -11.06 -13.89
CA SER A 285 2.71 -11.51 -13.45
C SER A 285 1.64 -11.39 -14.54
N TRP A 286 1.77 -10.40 -15.44
CA TRP A 286 0.77 -10.05 -16.45
C TRP A 286 1.28 -10.17 -17.90
N GLN A 287 2.57 -10.42 -18.10
CA GLN A 287 3.24 -10.77 -19.37
C GLN A 287 4.14 -12.02 -19.21
N PRO A 288 3.61 -13.22 -18.93
CA PRO A 288 4.45 -14.42 -18.73
C PRO A 288 5.22 -14.85 -20.00
N ASN A 289 4.77 -14.43 -21.19
CA ASN A 289 5.34 -14.84 -22.46
C ASN A 289 6.54 -13.99 -22.94
N SER A 290 6.85 -12.87 -22.29
CA SER A 290 8.03 -12.04 -22.63
C SER A 290 9.36 -12.73 -22.29
N VAL A 291 9.34 -13.78 -21.47
CA VAL A 291 10.50 -14.56 -21.04
C VAL A 291 10.88 -15.66 -22.06
N ASN A 292 9.99 -15.99 -23.01
CA ASN A 292 10.15 -17.14 -23.91
C ASN A 292 10.68 -16.80 -25.31
N ASP A 293 10.86 -15.52 -25.65
CA ASP A 293 11.71 -15.14 -26.78
C ASP A 293 13.16 -15.23 -26.27
N GLY A 294 13.99 -16.10 -26.85
CA GLY A 294 15.33 -16.51 -26.34
C GLY A 294 16.39 -15.40 -26.13
N SER A 295 16.00 -14.14 -26.05
CA SER A 295 16.73 -12.98 -25.53
C SER A 295 16.67 -12.94 -23.99
N ALA A 296 17.28 -13.94 -23.34
CA ALA A 296 17.41 -14.01 -21.89
C ALA A 296 18.42 -12.96 -21.34
N THR A 297 17.99 -11.71 -21.13
CA THR A 297 18.79 -10.68 -20.39
C THR A 297 18.00 -9.58 -19.68
N SER A 298 16.67 -9.43 -19.85
CA SER A 298 15.94 -8.31 -19.22
C SER A 298 15.50 -8.63 -17.79
N GLN A 299 15.87 -7.76 -16.85
CA GLN A 299 15.37 -7.78 -15.47
C GLN A 299 13.85 -7.53 -15.43
N PRO A 300 13.09 -8.17 -14.52
CA PRO A 300 11.66 -7.89 -14.32
C PRO A 300 11.40 -6.41 -14.05
N VAL A 301 10.35 -5.87 -14.67
CA VAL A 301 9.92 -4.48 -14.49
C VAL A 301 8.90 -4.43 -13.37
N ARG A 302 9.18 -3.67 -12.30
CA ARG A 302 8.25 -3.49 -11.18
C ARG A 302 6.96 -2.80 -11.62
N ASP A 303 5.83 -3.15 -11.01
CA ASP A 303 4.57 -2.42 -11.20
C ASP A 303 4.68 -0.96 -10.69
N VAL A 304 5.45 -0.76 -9.61
CA VAL A 304 5.73 0.55 -8.99
C VAL A 304 7.24 0.70 -8.84
N ASP A 305 7.82 1.72 -9.47
CA ASP A 305 9.28 1.87 -9.52
C ASP A 305 9.84 2.53 -8.26
N CYS A 306 9.13 3.54 -7.75
CA CYS A 306 9.50 4.24 -6.53
C CYS A 306 8.26 4.61 -5.73
N VAL A 307 8.35 4.51 -4.41
CA VAL A 307 7.34 5.01 -3.48
C VAL A 307 7.97 6.10 -2.63
N ILE A 308 7.30 7.24 -2.50
CA ILE A 308 7.64 8.26 -1.50
C ILE A 308 6.48 8.46 -0.55
N THR A 309 6.80 8.85 0.67
CA THR A 309 5.80 9.15 1.70
C THR A 309 5.26 10.58 1.59
N THR A 310 4.15 10.86 2.27
CA THR A 310 3.61 12.22 2.43
C THR A 310 4.67 13.19 2.96
N ARG A 311 5.45 12.78 3.98
CA ARG A 311 6.56 13.59 4.51
C ARG A 311 7.62 13.84 3.45
N GLU A 312 7.94 12.86 2.62
CA GLU A 312 8.95 12.98 1.57
C GLU A 312 8.54 13.92 0.43
N ILE A 313 7.26 14.28 0.27
CA ILE A 313 6.87 15.40 -0.61
C ILE A 313 7.49 16.71 -0.10
N LEU A 314 7.46 16.96 1.21
CA LEU A 314 8.07 18.16 1.80
C LEU A 314 9.58 18.18 1.53
N SER A 315 10.23 17.04 1.73
CA SER A 315 11.67 16.88 1.43
C SER A 315 11.97 17.05 -0.06
N LEU A 316 11.14 16.49 -0.95
CA LEU A 316 11.28 16.61 -2.40
C LEU A 316 11.18 18.07 -2.85
N ALA A 317 10.21 18.81 -2.31
CA ALA A 317 10.03 20.23 -2.60
C ALA A 317 11.23 21.04 -2.10
N SER A 318 11.64 20.84 -0.85
CA SER A 318 12.80 21.51 -0.26
C SER A 318 14.09 21.24 -1.05
N SER A 319 14.34 20.00 -1.45
CA SER A 319 15.53 19.61 -2.25
C SER A 319 15.53 20.21 -3.65
N ARG A 320 14.35 20.51 -4.22
CA ARG A 320 14.21 21.25 -5.49
C ARG A 320 14.17 22.78 -5.28
N GLY A 321 14.28 23.28 -4.04
CA GLY A 321 14.21 24.70 -3.71
C GLY A 321 12.81 25.31 -3.84
N LEU A 322 11.77 24.48 -3.78
CA LEU A 322 10.37 24.86 -3.96
C LEU A 322 9.65 24.92 -2.61
N ALA A 323 8.79 25.93 -2.45
CA ALA A 323 7.86 26.05 -1.33
C ALA A 323 6.46 25.68 -1.82
N LEU A 324 5.90 24.58 -1.31
CA LEU A 324 4.60 24.07 -1.76
C LEU A 324 3.47 25.08 -1.55
N GLN A 325 3.51 25.86 -0.46
CA GLN A 325 2.54 26.91 -0.19
C GLN A 325 2.51 28.04 -1.23
N ASN A 326 3.56 28.17 -2.05
CA ASN A 326 3.64 29.20 -3.10
C ASN A 326 3.13 28.70 -4.45
N LEU A 327 2.83 27.40 -4.58
CA LEU A 327 2.29 26.85 -5.82
C LEU A 327 0.81 27.23 -5.99
N PRO A 328 0.32 27.38 -7.23
CA PRO A 328 -1.09 27.64 -7.48
C PRO A 328 -1.98 26.53 -6.88
N LEU A 329 -3.11 26.92 -6.28
CA LEU A 329 -4.14 25.98 -5.79
C LEU A 329 -5.24 25.72 -6.84
N GLN A 330 -4.87 25.79 -8.12
CA GLN A 330 -5.76 25.70 -9.27
C GLN A 330 -5.28 24.59 -10.22
N PRO A 331 -6.16 24.06 -11.09
CA PRO A 331 -5.77 23.05 -12.07
C PRO A 331 -4.56 23.47 -12.91
N VAL A 332 -3.76 22.49 -13.29
CA VAL A 332 -2.59 22.69 -14.15
C VAL A 332 -3.05 23.24 -15.51
N PRO A 333 -2.33 24.21 -16.12
CA PRO A 333 -2.74 24.79 -17.40
C PRO A 333 -2.93 23.73 -18.49
N ALA A 334 -3.92 23.93 -19.37
CA ALA A 334 -4.28 22.97 -20.40
C ALA A 334 -3.11 22.57 -21.33
N SER A 335 -2.11 23.44 -21.51
CA SER A 335 -0.89 23.13 -22.27
C SER A 335 -0.03 22.02 -21.67
N PHE A 336 -0.21 21.72 -20.38
CA PHE A 336 0.46 20.64 -19.65
C PHE A 336 -0.48 19.47 -19.35
N SER A 337 -1.73 19.53 -19.83
CA SER A 337 -2.73 18.47 -19.66
C SER A 337 -2.76 17.59 -20.90
N VAL A 338 -2.05 16.47 -20.84
CA VAL A 338 -2.05 15.46 -21.92
C VAL A 338 -3.21 14.48 -21.68
N PRO A 339 -4.12 14.26 -22.65
CA PRO A 339 -5.17 13.25 -22.53
C PRO A 339 -4.59 11.85 -22.27
N PHE A 340 -5.31 11.01 -21.54
CA PHE A 340 -4.89 9.62 -21.38
C PHE A 340 -5.01 8.88 -22.73
N PRO A 341 -4.03 8.05 -23.14
CA PRO A 341 -4.03 7.45 -24.48
C PRO A 341 -5.25 6.56 -24.78
N GLU A 342 -5.75 5.82 -23.79
CA GLU A 342 -6.85 4.87 -23.96
C GLU A 342 -8.15 5.42 -23.37
N GLN A 343 -8.92 6.14 -24.19
CA GLN A 343 -10.17 6.78 -23.77
C GLN A 343 -11.23 5.76 -23.32
N SER A 344 -11.23 4.54 -23.86
CA SER A 344 -12.20 3.51 -23.47
C SER A 344 -12.06 3.08 -22.00
N LEU A 345 -10.86 3.24 -21.43
CA LEU A 345 -10.53 2.92 -20.05
C LEU A 345 -10.53 4.16 -19.15
N GLU A 346 -10.81 5.34 -19.70
CA GLU A 346 -10.85 6.59 -18.93
C GLU A 346 -11.90 6.53 -17.81
N SER A 347 -13.00 5.80 -18.03
CA SER A 347 -14.02 5.55 -16.98
C SER A 347 -13.44 4.93 -15.69
N LEU A 348 -12.41 4.08 -15.80
CA LEU A 348 -11.80 3.39 -14.66
C LEU A 348 -10.83 4.27 -13.87
N ILE A 349 -10.33 5.36 -14.46
CA ILE A 349 -9.37 6.29 -13.84
C ILE A 349 -9.98 7.64 -13.50
N SER A 350 -10.98 8.08 -14.25
CA SER A 350 -11.64 9.37 -14.10
C SER A 350 -12.92 9.26 -13.28
N SER A 351 -13.06 8.23 -12.43
CA SER A 351 -14.30 7.93 -11.71
C SER A 351 -14.91 9.20 -11.14
N LYS A 352 -16.00 9.65 -11.81
CA LYS A 352 -16.72 10.89 -11.51
C LYS A 352 -17.56 10.75 -10.25
N SER A 353 -17.50 9.59 -9.60
CA SER A 353 -18.20 9.28 -8.38
C SER A 353 -17.16 9.12 -7.29
N ALA A 354 -16.67 10.24 -6.76
CA ALA A 354 -15.90 10.21 -5.52
C ALA A 354 -16.59 9.25 -4.54
N VAL A 355 -15.88 8.20 -4.11
CA VAL A 355 -16.37 7.36 -3.00
C VAL A 355 -16.72 8.32 -1.89
N ARG A 356 -18.01 8.36 -1.52
CA ARG A 356 -18.45 9.21 -0.41
C ARG A 356 -17.66 8.83 0.83
N GLN A 357 -16.69 9.65 1.20
CA GLN A 357 -15.85 9.41 2.37
C GLN A 357 -16.65 9.88 3.57
N SER A 358 -17.61 9.06 3.99
CA SER A 358 -18.41 9.37 5.17
C SER A 358 -17.67 8.91 6.42
N LEU A 359 -18.02 9.45 7.60
CA LEU A 359 -17.55 8.92 8.88
C LEU A 359 -17.88 7.44 9.09
N GLU A 360 -18.83 6.88 8.34
CA GLU A 360 -19.14 5.45 8.36
C GLU A 360 -18.11 4.62 7.57
N THR A 361 -17.43 5.25 6.61
CA THR A 361 -16.23 4.70 5.97
C THR A 361 -15.04 4.95 6.88
N SER A 362 -14.17 3.96 7.01
CA SER A 362 -12.92 4.14 7.76
C SER A 362 -11.91 4.98 6.98
N THR A 363 -10.98 5.58 7.71
CA THR A 363 -9.77 6.26 7.21
C THR A 363 -8.80 5.35 6.44
N SER A 364 -9.06 4.04 6.43
CA SER A 364 -8.29 3.01 5.71
C SER A 364 -8.79 2.75 4.28
N GLY A 365 -9.85 3.44 3.83
CA GLY A 365 -10.38 3.33 2.48
C GLY A 365 -11.71 2.57 2.34
N GLY A 366 -12.34 2.18 3.44
CA GLY A 366 -13.76 1.76 3.45
C GLY A 366 -14.03 0.34 2.95
N TYR A 367 -13.06 -0.58 2.96
CA TYR A 367 -13.22 -1.97 2.51
C TYR A 367 -14.37 -2.70 3.20
N LEU A 368 -14.35 -2.74 4.53
CA LEU A 368 -15.39 -3.35 5.33
C LEU A 368 -16.75 -2.70 5.09
N HIS A 369 -16.77 -1.36 5.00
CA HIS A 369 -18.00 -0.62 4.76
C HIS A 369 -18.61 -0.98 3.41
N HIS A 370 -17.80 -1.02 2.35
CA HIS A 370 -18.25 -1.39 1.01
C HIS A 370 -18.83 -2.80 0.99
N VAL A 371 -18.11 -3.79 1.53
CA VAL A 371 -18.61 -5.18 1.65
C VAL A 371 -19.95 -5.21 2.38
N LEU A 372 -20.07 -4.56 3.54
CA LEU A 372 -21.32 -4.55 4.31
C LEU A 372 -22.48 -3.92 3.53
N LYS A 373 -22.24 -2.78 2.85
CA LYS A 373 -23.27 -2.10 2.05
C LYS A 373 -23.66 -2.90 0.82
N THR A 374 -22.73 -3.59 0.17
CA THR A 374 -23.03 -4.46 -0.97
C THR A 374 -23.93 -5.62 -0.53
N PHE A 375 -23.60 -6.29 0.57
CA PHE A 375 -24.44 -7.37 1.11
C PHE A 375 -25.79 -6.86 1.60
N GLN A 376 -25.85 -5.67 2.21
CA GLN A 376 -27.11 -5.04 2.61
C GLN A 376 -27.98 -4.72 1.38
N ALA A 377 -27.41 -4.18 0.30
CA ALA A 377 -28.14 -3.91 -0.94
C ALA A 377 -28.67 -5.17 -1.61
N ARG A 378 -27.94 -6.28 -1.53
CA ARG A 378 -28.37 -7.61 -2.04
C ARG A 378 -29.42 -8.28 -1.16
N ASN A 379 -29.64 -7.81 0.08
CA ASN A 379 -30.61 -8.35 1.02
C ASN A 379 -31.57 -7.24 1.51
N PRO A 380 -32.57 -6.82 0.70
CA PRO A 380 -33.49 -5.76 1.07
C PRO A 380 -34.20 -6.02 2.40
N GLY A 381 -34.29 -5.00 3.24
CA GLY A 381 -34.87 -5.10 4.59
C GLY A 381 -33.91 -5.63 5.66
N SER A 382 -32.66 -5.96 5.31
CA SER A 382 -31.64 -6.32 6.30
C SER A 382 -31.17 -5.13 7.13
N GLU A 383 -30.87 -5.40 8.40
CA GLU A 383 -30.39 -4.42 9.37
C GLU A 383 -28.90 -4.66 9.68
N LEU A 384 -28.12 -3.58 9.72
CA LEU A 384 -26.71 -3.63 10.08
C LEU A 384 -26.54 -3.29 11.57
N VAL A 385 -26.28 -4.30 12.39
CA VAL A 385 -26.02 -4.14 13.82
C VAL A 385 -24.53 -3.93 14.04
N THR A 386 -24.18 -2.81 14.68
CA THR A 386 -22.78 -2.47 15.02
C THR A 386 -22.51 -2.70 16.49
N ASN A 387 -21.59 -3.61 16.80
CA ASN A 387 -21.16 -3.93 18.16
C ASN A 387 -19.83 -3.23 18.45
N ARG A 388 -19.89 -2.09 19.15
CA ARG A 388 -18.71 -1.32 19.55
C ARG A 388 -18.24 -1.73 20.94
N GLY A 389 -16.99 -2.18 21.03
CA GLY A 389 -16.32 -2.40 22.32
C GLY A 389 -15.77 -1.11 22.92
N ARG A 390 -14.99 -1.23 24.00
CA ARG A 390 -14.23 -0.10 24.56
C ARG A 390 -13.10 0.40 23.64
N ASN A 391 -12.59 -0.49 22.79
CA ASN A 391 -11.52 -0.17 21.84
C ASN A 391 -12.14 0.30 20.52
N SER A 392 -11.89 1.56 20.12
CA SER A 392 -12.38 2.12 18.85
C SER A 392 -11.80 1.44 17.61
N ASP A 393 -10.62 0.83 17.73
CA ASP A 393 -9.92 0.13 16.66
C ASP A 393 -10.42 -1.31 16.44
N VAL A 394 -11.36 -1.79 17.26
CA VAL A 394 -12.03 -3.08 17.08
C VAL A 394 -13.54 -2.87 17.08
N VAL A 395 -14.16 -3.09 15.93
CA VAL A 395 -15.61 -3.00 15.78
C VAL A 395 -16.10 -4.21 15.02
N GLU A 396 -17.16 -4.82 15.55
CA GLU A 396 -17.80 -5.98 14.95
C GLU A 396 -19.14 -5.58 14.37
N TYR A 397 -19.50 -6.18 13.24
CA TYR A 397 -20.70 -5.91 12.48
C TYR A 397 -21.42 -7.21 12.20
N VAL A 398 -22.74 -7.20 12.38
CA VAL A 398 -23.61 -8.32 12.02
C VAL A 398 -24.71 -7.77 11.12
N LEU A 399 -24.78 -8.27 9.90
CA LEU A 399 -25.91 -8.01 9.01
C LEU A 399 -26.97 -9.07 9.28
N THR A 400 -28.17 -8.66 9.69
CA THR A 400 -29.28 -9.57 10.01
C THR A 400 -30.40 -9.44 8.99
N SER A 401 -31.02 -10.56 8.62
CA SER A 401 -32.21 -10.59 7.78
C SER A 401 -33.41 -9.94 8.49
N PRO A 402 -34.50 -9.61 7.77
CA PRO A 402 -35.73 -9.14 8.39
C PRO A 402 -36.29 -10.08 9.46
N ASP A 403 -36.01 -11.39 9.34
CA ASP A 403 -36.45 -12.43 10.27
C ASP A 403 -35.52 -12.56 11.50
N GLY A 404 -34.45 -11.77 11.58
CA GLY A 404 -33.48 -11.77 12.69
C GLY A 404 -32.32 -12.76 12.54
N GLU A 405 -32.21 -13.47 11.43
CA GLU A 405 -31.14 -14.44 11.19
C GLU A 405 -29.86 -13.75 10.67
N PRO A 406 -28.65 -14.14 11.13
CA PRO A 406 -27.40 -13.51 10.70
C PRO A 406 -27.05 -13.90 9.25
N ILE A 407 -27.00 -12.90 8.36
CA ILE A 407 -26.57 -13.05 6.96
C ILE A 407 -25.05 -13.11 6.88
N MET A 408 -24.37 -12.16 7.53
CA MET A 408 -22.91 -12.15 7.60
C MET A 408 -22.42 -11.50 8.89
N LYS A 409 -21.27 -11.98 9.37
CA LYS A 409 -20.50 -11.33 10.43
C LYS A 409 -19.22 -10.79 9.84
N ALA A 410 -18.85 -9.57 10.17
CA ALA A 410 -17.60 -8.98 9.76
C ALA A 410 -17.01 -8.11 10.87
N ALA A 411 -15.73 -7.78 10.78
CA ALA A 411 -15.08 -6.96 11.79
C ALA A 411 -13.96 -6.09 11.20
N ARG A 412 -13.58 -5.04 11.93
CA ARG A 412 -12.31 -4.34 11.72
C ARG A 412 -11.39 -4.57 12.92
N TYR A 413 -10.10 -4.72 12.65
CA TYR A 413 -9.03 -4.86 13.64
C TYR A 413 -7.85 -3.96 13.23
N TYR A 414 -7.72 -2.80 13.85
CA TYR A 414 -6.61 -1.88 13.59
C TYR A 414 -5.59 -1.91 14.73
N GLY A 415 -4.31 -1.72 14.40
CA GLY A 415 -3.22 -1.74 15.37
C GLY A 415 -2.73 -3.15 15.73
N PHE A 416 -1.41 -3.33 15.81
CA PHE A 416 -0.79 -4.65 16.04
C PHE A 416 -1.25 -5.40 17.29
N ARG A 417 -1.56 -4.69 18.38
CA ARG A 417 -2.09 -5.30 19.60
C ARG A 417 -3.41 -6.04 19.33
N ASN A 418 -4.28 -5.44 18.52
CA ASN A 418 -5.55 -6.05 18.13
C ASN A 418 -5.35 -7.15 17.10
N ILE A 419 -4.45 -6.96 16.13
CA ILE A 419 -4.07 -7.96 15.13
C ILE A 419 -3.54 -9.24 15.81
N GLN A 420 -2.67 -9.11 16.81
CA GLN A 420 -2.17 -10.24 17.59
C GLN A 420 -3.32 -11.01 18.26
N ASN A 421 -4.34 -10.32 18.76
CA ASN A 421 -5.53 -10.97 19.33
C ASN A 421 -6.31 -11.74 18.27
N LEU A 422 -6.55 -11.16 17.09
CA LEU A 422 -7.20 -11.81 15.96
C LEU A 422 -6.44 -13.07 15.53
N VAL A 423 -5.14 -12.96 15.31
CA VAL A 423 -4.30 -14.06 14.84
C VAL A 423 -4.25 -15.22 15.84
N ARG A 424 -4.25 -14.94 17.15
CA ARG A 424 -4.38 -15.98 18.18
C ARG A 424 -5.69 -16.76 18.07
N LYS A 425 -6.79 -16.10 17.68
CA LYS A 425 -8.10 -16.75 17.45
C LYS A 425 -8.14 -17.59 16.16
N LEU A 426 -7.28 -17.28 15.18
CA LEU A 426 -7.21 -18.05 13.92
C LEU A 426 -6.26 -19.25 13.99
N LYS A 427 -5.51 -19.40 15.09
CA LYS A 427 -4.54 -20.49 15.24
C LYS A 427 -5.26 -21.85 15.22
N PRO A 428 -4.84 -22.80 14.35
CA PRO A 428 -5.40 -24.14 14.32
C PRO A 428 -5.29 -24.83 15.68
N ALA A 429 -6.33 -25.58 16.07
CA ALA A 429 -6.31 -26.35 17.30
C ALA A 429 -5.13 -27.34 17.28
N ARG A 430 -4.30 -27.33 18.33
CA ARG A 430 -3.18 -28.28 18.45
C ARG A 430 -3.76 -29.68 18.61
N VAL A 431 -3.44 -30.58 17.68
CA VAL A 431 -3.69 -32.01 17.87
C VAL A 431 -2.81 -32.46 19.04
N SER A 432 -3.44 -32.77 20.18
CA SER A 432 -2.76 -33.24 21.39
C SER A 432 -2.00 -34.54 21.09
N ARG A 433 -0.70 -34.43 20.85
CA ARG A 433 0.20 -35.60 20.82
C ARG A 433 0.74 -35.78 22.24
N LEU A 434 0.05 -36.60 23.04
CA LEU A 434 0.62 -37.11 24.27
C LEU A 434 1.84 -37.98 23.91
N PRO A 435 3.02 -37.74 24.50
CA PRO A 435 4.18 -38.60 24.28
C PRO A 435 3.88 -40.00 24.82
N GLY A 436 3.87 -41.00 23.93
CA GLY A 436 3.69 -42.42 24.32
C GLY A 436 2.39 -43.10 23.86
N ALA A 437 1.45 -42.40 23.24
CA ALA A 437 0.27 -43.04 22.67
C ALA A 437 0.60 -43.67 21.30
N LYS A 438 0.65 -45.01 21.24
CA LYS A 438 0.77 -45.76 19.98
C LYS A 438 -0.46 -45.50 19.10
N PRO A 439 -0.30 -45.41 17.76
CA PRO A 439 -1.44 -45.29 16.87
C PRO A 439 -2.24 -46.60 16.89
N LEU A 440 -3.43 -46.57 17.49
CA LEU A 440 -4.35 -47.71 17.41
C LEU A 440 -4.89 -47.79 15.99
N THR A 441 -4.54 -48.87 15.31
CA THR A 441 -5.09 -49.26 14.02
C THR A 441 -6.56 -49.71 14.15
N ALA A 442 -7.38 -49.14 13.29
CA ALA A 442 -8.64 -49.65 12.74
C ALA A 442 -9.91 -49.73 13.63
N SER A 443 -11.00 -49.27 12.99
CA SER A 443 -12.40 -49.66 13.21
C SER A 443 -13.08 -49.23 14.52
N ARG A 444 -13.49 -47.96 14.59
CA ARG A 444 -14.69 -47.59 15.35
C ARG A 444 -15.51 -46.61 14.54
N ARG A 445 -16.74 -47.03 14.20
CA ARG A 445 -17.78 -46.22 13.53
C ARG A 445 -17.84 -44.85 14.21
N GLN A 446 -17.55 -43.80 13.45
CA GLN A 446 -17.80 -42.43 13.90
C GLN A 446 -19.32 -42.27 14.12
N PRO A 447 -19.78 -41.81 15.29
CA PRO A 447 -21.11 -41.23 15.34
C PRO A 447 -21.03 -39.92 14.53
N MET A 448 -21.92 -39.77 13.55
CA MET A 448 -22.13 -38.50 12.86
C MET A 448 -22.46 -37.42 13.89
N SER A 449 -21.45 -36.65 14.30
CA SER A 449 -21.68 -35.42 15.03
C SER A 449 -22.10 -34.36 14.02
N ARG A 450 -23.41 -34.20 13.84
CA ARG A 450 -24.02 -32.96 13.34
C ARG A 450 -23.65 -31.85 14.32
N ASN A 451 -22.54 -31.18 14.04
CA ASN A 451 -22.22 -29.78 14.35
C ASN A 451 -20.69 -29.62 14.32
N SER A 452 -20.17 -29.30 13.14
CA SER A 452 -18.83 -28.76 12.92
C SER A 452 -18.69 -27.28 13.34
N ASN A 453 -19.60 -26.76 14.18
CA ASN A 453 -19.69 -25.35 14.55
C ASN A 453 -19.25 -25.02 15.99
N ALA A 454 -18.49 -25.91 16.65
CA ALA A 454 -17.72 -25.49 17.84
C ALA A 454 -16.39 -24.85 17.39
N GLY A 455 -16.49 -23.81 16.55
CA GLY A 455 -15.38 -23.04 16.04
C GLY A 455 -14.84 -22.06 17.09
N ASN A 456 -13.54 -21.78 17.02
CA ASN A 456 -12.92 -20.70 17.79
C ASN A 456 -13.69 -19.41 17.49
N PRO A 457 -14.15 -18.58 18.44
CA PRO A 457 -15.04 -17.43 18.15
C PRO A 457 -14.49 -16.38 17.15
N GLY A 458 -13.23 -16.48 16.71
CA GLY A 458 -12.69 -15.71 15.58
C GLY A 458 -12.87 -16.35 14.19
N SER A 459 -13.38 -17.57 14.07
CA SER A 459 -13.63 -18.29 12.80
C SER A 459 -15.01 -18.02 12.20
N ASP A 460 -15.86 -17.26 12.89
CA ASP A 460 -17.26 -17.02 12.50
C ASP A 460 -17.44 -15.80 11.56
N TYR A 461 -16.39 -15.03 11.30
CA TYR A 461 -16.48 -13.90 10.38
C TYR A 461 -16.41 -14.36 8.93
N SER A 462 -17.16 -13.69 8.05
CA SER A 462 -17.00 -13.79 6.61
C SER A 462 -15.81 -12.96 6.12
N TYR A 463 -15.66 -11.74 6.66
CA TYR A 463 -14.62 -10.79 6.29
C TYR A 463 -14.09 -10.03 7.51
N VAL A 464 -12.78 -9.81 7.56
CA VAL A 464 -12.15 -8.95 8.57
C VAL A 464 -11.19 -7.97 7.89
N GLU A 465 -11.43 -6.69 8.10
CA GLU A 465 -10.51 -5.65 7.68
C GLU A 465 -9.41 -5.46 8.72
N VAL A 466 -8.15 -5.51 8.28
CA VAL A 466 -6.96 -5.52 9.12
C VAL A 466 -6.02 -4.41 8.67
N MET A 467 -5.71 -3.49 9.59
CA MET A 467 -4.76 -2.39 9.34
C MET A 467 -3.71 -2.33 10.45
N ALA A 468 -2.45 -2.26 10.05
CA ALA A 468 -1.29 -2.19 10.93
C ALA A 468 -1.33 -0.99 11.89
N CYS A 469 -1.75 0.19 11.38
CA CYS A 469 -1.78 1.43 12.12
C CYS A 469 -3.12 1.61 12.86
N PRO A 470 -3.10 1.98 14.15
CA PRO A 470 -4.30 2.42 14.88
C PRO A 470 -4.96 3.60 14.16
N GLY A 471 -6.29 3.61 14.04
CA GLY A 471 -6.99 4.65 13.31
C GLY A 471 -6.76 4.65 11.80
N GLY A 472 -6.19 3.60 11.20
CA GLY A 472 -6.08 3.44 9.74
C GLY A 472 -4.95 4.23 9.08
N CYS A 473 -5.08 4.49 7.78
CA CYS A 473 -3.99 5.02 6.95
C CYS A 473 -3.73 6.52 7.13
N THR A 474 -4.68 7.29 7.66
CA THR A 474 -4.48 8.72 8.00
C THR A 474 -3.46 8.91 9.12
N ASN A 475 -3.30 7.90 9.98
CA ASN A 475 -2.25 7.78 10.99
C ASN A 475 -1.08 6.89 10.54
N GLY A 476 -0.87 6.74 9.23
CA GLY A 476 0.22 5.93 8.68
C GLY A 476 1.60 6.50 9.02
N GLY A 477 2.61 5.62 9.12
CA GLY A 477 3.96 6.03 9.54
C GLY A 477 4.64 7.06 8.64
N GLY A 478 4.22 7.19 7.38
CA GLY A 478 4.75 8.13 6.39
C GLY A 478 4.01 9.48 6.33
N GLN A 479 3.04 9.71 7.20
CA GLN A 479 2.28 10.96 7.26
C GLN A 479 3.12 12.10 7.84
N ILE A 480 2.72 13.34 7.50
CA ILE A 480 3.29 14.55 8.10
C ILE A 480 2.94 14.55 9.60
N ARG A 481 3.95 14.66 10.46
CA ARG A 481 3.76 14.82 11.90
C ARG A 481 3.66 16.29 12.27
N VAL A 482 3.27 16.55 13.52
CA VAL A 482 3.09 17.92 14.06
C VAL A 482 4.35 18.76 13.87
N GLU A 483 5.51 18.17 14.16
CA GLU A 483 6.82 18.77 13.99
C GLU A 483 7.11 19.14 12.52
N ASP A 484 6.87 18.22 11.59
CA ASP A 484 7.07 18.42 10.16
C ASP A 484 6.15 19.53 9.63
N ALA A 485 4.89 19.57 10.10
CA ALA A 485 3.91 20.58 9.70
C ALA A 485 4.30 21.99 10.17
N ARG A 486 4.81 22.12 11.41
CA ARG A 486 5.30 23.40 11.94
C ARG A 486 6.47 23.93 11.10
N GLU A 487 7.38 23.05 10.72
CA GLU A 487 8.53 23.41 9.87
C GLU A 487 8.09 23.82 8.45
N ALA A 488 7.14 23.10 7.85
CA ALA A 488 6.63 23.40 6.51
C ALA A 488 5.92 24.75 6.43
N VAL A 489 5.13 25.11 7.44
CA VAL A 489 4.34 26.36 7.46
C VAL A 489 5.19 27.59 7.80
N ASN A 490 6.11 27.49 8.79
CA ASN A 490 6.95 28.61 9.23
C ASN A 490 8.47 28.28 9.16
N PRO A 491 9.09 28.20 7.96
CA PRO A 491 10.49 27.81 7.83
C PRO A 491 11.48 28.79 8.47
N LEU A 492 11.13 30.10 8.51
CA LEU A 492 11.99 31.17 9.03
C LEU A 492 12.04 31.18 10.56
N GLU A 493 10.89 31.07 11.24
CA GLU A 493 10.82 30.98 12.71
C GLU A 493 11.49 29.70 13.24
N PHE A 494 11.42 28.61 12.46
CA PHE A 494 12.05 27.34 12.85
C PHE A 494 13.59 27.40 12.74
N LYS A 495 14.13 28.04 11.69
CA LYS A 495 15.58 28.26 11.53
C LYS A 495 16.18 29.16 12.60
N GLU A 496 15.45 30.16 13.10
CA GLU A 496 15.91 31.01 14.22
C GLU A 496 15.94 30.25 15.57
N LYS A 497 15.05 29.28 15.77
CA LYS A 497 15.01 28.44 16.99
C LYS A 497 16.04 27.30 17.00
N LEU A 498 16.64 26.97 15.84
CA LEU A 498 17.70 25.95 15.76
C LEU A 498 19.02 26.37 16.46
N GLY A 499 19.17 27.64 16.82
CA GLY A 499 20.30 28.16 17.59
C GLY A 499 20.25 27.84 19.09
N ASP A 500 19.12 27.31 19.60
CA ASP A 500 18.92 27.01 21.02
C ASP A 500 18.39 25.56 21.21
N PRO A 501 19.26 24.58 21.49
CA PRO A 501 18.92 23.15 21.45
C PRO A 501 17.92 22.70 22.53
N GLU A 502 17.50 23.57 23.46
CA GLU A 502 16.55 23.26 24.53
C GLU A 502 15.06 23.48 24.18
N THR A 503 14.72 23.98 22.98
CA THR A 503 13.32 24.39 22.66
C THR A 503 12.57 23.52 21.64
N SER A 504 13.13 22.41 21.15
CA SER A 504 12.35 21.44 20.33
C SER A 504 11.43 20.60 21.22
N THR A 505 10.30 21.19 21.64
CA THR A 505 9.31 20.48 22.46
C THR A 505 8.65 19.38 21.63
N LYS A 506 8.92 18.12 21.94
CA LYS A 506 8.18 16.98 21.42
C LYS A 506 6.67 17.24 21.58
N PRO A 507 5.85 16.98 20.55
CA PRO A 507 4.43 17.26 20.61
C PRO A 507 3.78 16.45 21.73
N SER A 508 2.87 17.07 22.47
CA SER A 508 2.14 16.38 23.54
C SER A 508 1.20 15.31 22.95
N PRO A 509 0.83 14.26 23.70
CA PRO A 509 -0.15 13.28 23.23
C PRO A 509 -1.52 13.88 22.90
N HIS A 510 -1.88 15.02 23.51
CA HIS A 510 -3.10 15.75 23.17
C HIS A 510 -2.95 16.43 21.81
N GLU A 511 -1.81 17.05 21.56
CA GLU A 511 -1.51 17.71 20.29
C GLU A 511 -1.45 16.72 19.12
N GLN A 512 -0.82 15.56 19.31
CA GLN A 512 -0.83 14.49 18.30
C GLN A 512 -2.24 14.01 17.97
N ARG A 513 -3.11 13.86 18.98
CA ARG A 513 -4.52 13.49 18.77
C ARG A 513 -5.30 14.57 18.05
N ALA A 514 -5.10 15.84 18.40
CA ALA A 514 -5.73 16.96 17.72
C ALA A 514 -5.26 17.08 16.26
N TRP A 515 -3.98 16.79 16.00
CA TRP A 515 -3.42 16.74 14.66
C TRP A 515 -4.05 15.63 13.82
N LEU A 516 -4.11 14.40 14.36
CA LEU A 516 -4.76 13.29 13.66
C LEU A 516 -6.23 13.58 13.39
N ALA A 517 -6.95 14.18 14.34
CA ALA A 517 -8.34 14.57 14.14
C ALA A 517 -8.50 15.58 12.99
N ARG A 518 -7.56 16.52 12.82
CA ARG A 518 -7.54 17.45 11.68
C ARG A 518 -7.28 16.75 10.35
N VAL A 519 -6.37 15.78 10.33
CA VAL A 519 -6.10 14.97 9.11
C VAL A 519 -7.32 14.14 8.76
N ASP A 520 -7.97 13.52 9.75
CA ASP A 520 -9.22 12.77 9.55
C ASP A 520 -10.35 13.68 9.05
N GLU A 521 -10.50 14.88 9.62
CA GLU A 521 -11.46 15.88 9.17
C GLU A 521 -11.25 16.24 7.69
N ALA A 522 -10.01 16.56 7.30
CA ALA A 522 -9.65 16.85 5.91
C ALA A 522 -9.88 15.66 4.96
N TYR A 523 -9.70 14.43 5.46
CA TYR A 523 -9.99 13.21 4.69
C TYR A 523 -11.49 13.03 4.45
N PHE A 524 -12.33 13.29 5.45
CA PHE A 524 -13.79 13.15 5.31
C PHE A 524 -14.47 14.35 4.64
N SER A 525 -13.85 15.54 4.62
CA SER A 525 -14.40 16.74 3.98
C SER A 525 -14.27 16.74 2.45
N MET A 526 -13.57 15.76 1.87
CA MET A 526 -13.27 15.61 0.43
C MET A 526 -14.46 15.84 -0.51
N ASP A 527 -15.67 15.46 -0.10
CA ASP A 527 -16.86 15.57 -0.95
C ASP A 527 -17.62 16.89 -0.80
N SER A 528 -17.48 17.60 0.33
CA SER A 528 -18.22 18.85 0.56
C SER A 528 -17.83 19.96 -0.41
N ASP A 529 -16.59 19.96 -0.87
CA ASP A 529 -16.07 20.93 -1.85
C ASP A 529 -16.51 20.63 -3.28
N SER A 530 -17.07 19.44 -3.54
CA SER A 530 -17.59 19.04 -4.85
C SER A 530 -19.01 19.50 -5.14
N GLU A 531 -19.77 19.86 -4.10
CA GLU A 531 -21.16 20.33 -4.24
C GLU A 531 -21.26 21.78 -4.74
N MET A 532 -20.16 22.56 -4.74
CA MET A 532 -20.16 23.94 -5.24
C MET A 532 -20.06 24.09 -6.77
N GLU A 533 -19.77 23.01 -7.51
CA GLU A 533 -19.61 23.06 -8.98
C GLU A 533 -20.46 21.99 -9.69
N SER A 534 -21.78 22.10 -9.58
CA SER A 534 -22.79 21.92 -10.65
C SER A 534 -24.15 21.55 -10.05
N GLU A 535 -25.12 22.46 -10.17
CA GLU A 535 -26.55 22.17 -10.03
C GLU A 535 -27.08 21.28 -11.17
N ASP A 536 -26.29 20.32 -11.67
CA ASP A 536 -26.78 19.26 -12.55
C ASP A 536 -27.05 18.02 -11.72
N THR A 537 -28.33 17.87 -11.37
CA THR A 537 -29.05 16.76 -10.74
C THR A 537 -28.62 15.35 -11.22
N LYS A 538 -27.38 14.92 -10.98
CA LYS A 538 -26.97 13.53 -11.15
C LYS A 538 -27.33 12.77 -9.88
N LYS A 539 -28.45 12.05 -9.96
CA LYS A 539 -28.89 11.10 -8.94
C LYS A 539 -27.71 10.22 -8.53
N ALA A 540 -27.34 10.23 -7.24
CA ALA A 540 -26.25 9.40 -6.73
C ALA A 540 -26.51 7.93 -7.10
N LEU A 541 -25.59 7.33 -7.85
CA LEU A 541 -25.68 5.93 -8.29
C LEU A 541 -25.80 5.01 -7.06
N SER A 542 -26.63 3.98 -7.16
CA SER A 542 -26.69 2.94 -6.12
C SER A 542 -25.36 2.18 -6.07
N ILE A 543 -25.02 1.55 -4.94
CA ILE A 543 -23.79 0.77 -4.82
C ILE A 543 -23.71 -0.34 -5.89
N THR A 544 -24.83 -0.97 -6.21
CA THR A 544 -24.93 -1.99 -7.27
C THR A 544 -24.68 -1.41 -8.66
N ASP A 545 -25.13 -0.18 -8.92
CA ASP A 545 -24.84 0.49 -10.20
C ASP A 545 -23.35 0.85 -10.31
N LYS A 546 -22.73 1.29 -9.22
CA LYS A 546 -21.30 1.57 -9.17
C LYS A 546 -20.46 0.30 -9.36
N GLU A 547 -20.79 -0.78 -8.67
CA GLU A 547 -20.12 -2.08 -8.87
C GLU A 547 -20.19 -2.51 -10.34
N ARG A 548 -21.37 -2.39 -10.98
CA ARG A 548 -21.54 -2.74 -12.39
C ARG A 548 -20.64 -1.91 -13.31
N GLU A 549 -20.57 -0.59 -13.13
CA GLU A 549 -19.69 0.28 -13.93
C GLU A 549 -18.21 -0.10 -13.76
N ILE A 550 -17.79 -0.41 -12.54
CA ILE A 550 -16.44 -0.86 -12.23
C ILE A 550 -16.14 -2.21 -12.89
N HIS A 551 -17.05 -3.19 -12.79
CA HIS A 551 -16.89 -4.50 -13.44
C HIS A 551 -16.81 -4.36 -14.97
N GLU A 552 -17.66 -3.53 -15.58
CA GLU A 552 -17.56 -3.25 -17.01
C GLU A 552 -16.20 -2.62 -17.39
N GLY A 553 -15.67 -1.72 -16.57
CA GLY A 553 -14.34 -1.14 -16.77
C GLY A 553 -13.20 -2.16 -16.63
N LEU A 554 -13.29 -3.06 -15.64
CA LEU A 554 -12.33 -4.15 -15.44
C LEU A 554 -12.37 -5.16 -16.60
N ASP A 555 -13.56 -5.50 -17.09
CA ASP A 555 -13.74 -6.37 -18.25
C ASP A 555 -13.17 -5.74 -19.51
N ARG A 556 -13.41 -4.44 -19.75
CA ARG A 556 -12.79 -3.69 -20.84
C ARG A 556 -11.27 -3.69 -20.74
N TRP A 557 -10.71 -3.53 -19.53
CA TRP A 557 -9.26 -3.57 -19.33
C TRP A 557 -8.68 -4.95 -19.64
N SER A 558 -9.31 -6.03 -19.13
CA SER A 558 -8.90 -7.41 -19.41
C SER A 558 -8.97 -7.73 -20.90
N GLN A 559 -10.05 -7.35 -21.59
CA GLN A 559 -10.22 -7.51 -23.03
C GLN A 559 -9.20 -6.67 -23.82
N PHE A 560 -8.98 -5.42 -23.43
CA PHE A 560 -8.00 -4.54 -24.05
C PHE A 560 -6.61 -5.16 -23.96
N MET A 561 -6.22 -5.77 -22.83
CA MET A 561 -4.93 -6.43 -22.70
C MET A 561 -4.87 -7.78 -23.40
N GLY A 562 -5.98 -8.50 -23.50
CA GLY A 562 -6.00 -9.92 -23.90
C GLY A 562 -5.46 -10.84 -22.81
N THR A 563 -5.56 -10.41 -21.55
CA THR A 563 -5.01 -11.08 -20.37
C THR A 563 -6.14 -11.33 -19.37
N PRO A 564 -6.27 -12.53 -18.79
CA PRO A 564 -7.30 -12.81 -17.78
C PRO A 564 -7.26 -11.80 -16.63
N LEU A 565 -8.43 -11.34 -16.17
CA LEU A 565 -8.52 -10.35 -15.10
C LEU A 565 -7.78 -10.80 -13.83
N SER A 566 -7.83 -12.10 -13.52
CA SER A 566 -7.11 -12.72 -12.39
C SER A 566 -5.60 -12.39 -12.40
N LYS A 567 -4.96 -12.39 -13.56
CA LYS A 567 -3.53 -12.07 -13.71
C LYS A 567 -3.21 -10.59 -13.53
N LEU A 568 -4.20 -9.72 -13.76
CA LEU A 568 -4.07 -8.28 -13.60
C LEU A 568 -4.31 -7.84 -12.15
N VAL A 569 -5.30 -8.44 -11.50
CA VAL A 569 -5.82 -7.94 -10.21
C VAL A 569 -5.40 -8.77 -9.00
N TYR A 570 -4.95 -10.01 -9.19
CA TYR A 570 -4.51 -10.87 -8.09
C TYR A 570 -3.00 -10.82 -7.84
N THR A 571 -2.63 -11.17 -6.62
CA THR A 571 -1.26 -11.31 -6.13
C THR A 571 -1.14 -12.60 -5.33
N THR A 572 0.09 -12.91 -4.92
CA THR A 572 0.39 -14.10 -4.12
C THR A 572 1.15 -13.71 -2.86
N TYR A 573 1.19 -14.63 -1.89
CA TYR A 573 1.91 -14.44 -0.64
C TYR A 573 2.83 -15.62 -0.42
N ARG A 574 3.92 -15.39 0.29
CA ARG A 574 4.91 -16.42 0.57
C ARG A 574 5.12 -16.60 2.05
N LYS A 575 5.39 -17.84 2.43
CA LYS A 575 5.89 -18.16 3.76
C LYS A 575 7.36 -17.76 3.82
N VAL A 576 7.71 -16.83 4.71
CA VAL A 576 9.11 -16.49 4.98
C VAL A 576 9.62 -17.45 6.04
N GLU A 577 10.54 -18.34 5.67
CA GLU A 577 11.23 -19.20 6.62
C GLU A 577 12.48 -18.50 7.14
N SER A 578 12.45 -18.04 8.41
CA SER A 578 13.64 -17.50 9.07
C SER A 578 14.59 -18.64 9.42
N ASP A 579 15.82 -18.57 8.91
CA ASP A 579 16.93 -19.45 9.28
C ASP A 579 17.79 -18.88 10.42
N VAL A 580 17.42 -17.73 10.97
CA VAL A 580 18.15 -17.08 12.06
C VAL A 580 18.10 -17.98 13.30
N GLY A 581 19.24 -18.57 13.66
CA GLY A 581 19.39 -19.48 14.80
C GLY A 581 19.36 -20.98 14.47
N LYS A 582 19.31 -21.38 13.20
CA LYS A 582 19.57 -22.77 12.78
C LYS A 582 21.07 -22.97 12.54
N GLU A 583 21.62 -24.12 12.94
CA GLU A 583 23.04 -24.45 12.71
C GLU A 583 23.33 -24.46 11.19
N GLN A 584 24.27 -23.61 10.75
CA GLN A 584 24.63 -23.45 9.34
C GLN A 584 25.78 -24.41 8.98
N THR A 585 25.63 -25.18 7.90
CA THR A 585 26.71 -26.00 7.32
C THR A 585 27.54 -25.19 6.30
N PRO A 586 28.89 -25.29 6.34
CA PRO A 586 29.80 -24.36 5.64
C PRO A 586 29.84 -24.48 4.10
N SER A 587 29.18 -25.48 3.50
CA SER A 587 29.17 -25.67 2.04
C SER A 587 28.17 -24.79 1.28
N ASN A 588 27.32 -24.03 1.99
CA ASN A 588 26.25 -23.26 1.37
C ASN A 588 26.52 -21.74 1.28
N ASP A 589 27.55 -21.20 1.94
CA ASP A 589 27.67 -19.74 2.08
C ASP A 589 28.06 -19.02 0.77
N THR A 590 29.01 -19.55 -0.01
CA THR A 590 29.43 -18.89 -1.25
C THR A 590 28.37 -18.96 -2.34
N ASN A 591 27.69 -20.10 -2.51
CA ASN A 591 26.59 -20.21 -3.46
C ASN A 591 25.38 -19.35 -3.03
N ARG A 592 25.11 -19.24 -1.72
CA ARG A 592 23.99 -18.46 -1.17
C ARG A 592 24.24 -16.95 -1.23
N VAL A 593 25.49 -16.50 -1.06
CA VAL A 593 25.87 -15.10 -1.26
C VAL A 593 25.80 -14.72 -2.74
N VAL A 594 26.17 -15.63 -3.65
CA VAL A 594 26.01 -15.42 -5.10
C VAL A 594 24.53 -15.41 -5.51
N GLU A 595 23.67 -16.21 -4.88
CA GLU A 595 22.22 -16.23 -5.12
C GLU A 595 21.52 -14.97 -4.56
N LEU A 596 21.94 -14.49 -3.37
CA LEU A 596 21.51 -13.21 -2.80
C LEU A 596 22.05 -12.00 -3.59
N ALA A 597 23.26 -12.09 -4.14
CA ALA A 597 23.85 -11.06 -4.99
C ALA A 597 23.21 -11.03 -6.40
N GLY A 598 22.79 -12.19 -6.92
CA GLY A 598 21.99 -12.28 -8.15
C GLY A 598 20.56 -11.75 -7.98
N LYS A 599 20.04 -11.71 -6.75
CA LYS A 599 18.80 -11.04 -6.34
C LYS A 599 18.95 -9.53 -6.09
N ILE A 600 20.11 -8.93 -6.36
CA ILE A 600 20.29 -7.45 -6.37
C ILE A 600 19.65 -6.91 -7.66
N GLY A 601 18.33 -6.99 -7.71
CA GLY A 601 17.39 -6.48 -8.71
C GLY A 601 16.00 -6.24 -8.11
N GLY A 602 15.87 -6.30 -6.77
CA GLY A 602 14.60 -6.41 -6.08
C GLY A 602 14.42 -7.85 -5.63
N GLY A 603 14.45 -8.07 -4.32
CA GLY A 603 14.34 -9.40 -3.77
C GLY A 603 14.46 -9.39 -2.25
N TRP A 604 13.30 -9.31 -1.61
CA TRP A 604 12.98 -10.31 -0.58
C TRP A 604 12.69 -11.62 -1.30
#